data_AF-A0A7J8MIW9-F1
#
_entry.id   AF-A0A7J8MIW9-F1
#
_cell.length_a   1.000
_cell.length_b   1.000
_cell.length_c   1.000
_cell.angle_alpha   90.00
_cell.angle_beta   90.00
_cell.angle_gamma   90.00
#
_symmetry.space_group_name_H-M   'P 1'
#
loop_
_entity.id
_entity.type
_entity.pdbx_description
1 polymer ?
#
loop_
_entity_poly.entity_id
_entity_poly.type
_entity_poly.pdbx_seq_one_letter_code
_entity_poly.pdbx_strand_id
1 'polypeptide(L)'
;MDYPNNIAFKLHETVTYKECDDIESDLERSATALLNCKILTLRTCYEFEPEALRVLSEIHQKPIVPLGLLPPSLSSIEDKGDENWEALKKWLDSKQEKSVFYVALGSEVSLSQESMH
;
A
#
# COMPACT_ATOMS: atom_id res chain seq x y z
N MET A 1 7.13 -24.08 11.55
CA MET A 1 8.08 -23.15 10.91
C MET A 1 7.89 -21.82 11.59
N ASP A 2 8.72 -21.50 12.58
CA ASP A 2 8.73 -20.19 13.23
C ASP A 2 9.23 -19.17 12.21
N TYR A 3 8.38 -18.25 11.80
CA TYR A 3 8.73 -17.16 10.90
C TYR A 3 8.99 -15.92 11.76
N PRO A 4 10.25 -15.48 11.96
CA PRO A 4 10.54 -14.31 12.75
C PRO A 4 10.24 -13.07 11.91
N ASN A 5 8.98 -12.65 11.86
CA ASN A 5 8.63 -11.37 11.26
C ASN A 5 8.77 -10.25 12.30
N ASN A 6 9.84 -9.47 12.17
CA ASN A 6 10.00 -8.18 12.86
C ASN A 6 9.26 -7.05 12.11
N ILE A 7 8.09 -7.36 11.55
CA ILE A 7 7.21 -6.36 10.94
C ILE A 7 6.45 -5.72 12.10
N ALA A 8 7.06 -4.73 12.72
CA ALA A 8 6.37 -3.77 13.55
C ALA A 8 5.89 -2.63 12.65
N PHE A 9 4.60 -2.32 12.70
CA PHE A 9 4.09 -1.08 12.09
C PHE A 9 4.90 0.09 12.68
N LYS A 10 5.53 0.89 11.82
CA LYS A 10 6.24 2.08 12.29
C LYS A 10 5.23 3.09 12.79
N LEU A 11 5.59 3.90 13.79
CA LEU A 11 4.68 4.87 14.40
C LEU A 11 3.95 5.73 13.33
N HIS A 12 4.63 6.17 12.26
CA HIS A 12 4.01 6.94 11.18
C HIS A 12 3.01 6.16 10.30
N GLU A 13 3.07 4.83 10.29
CA GLU A 13 2.08 3.96 9.62
C GLU A 13 0.80 3.80 10.45
N THR A 14 0.85 4.13 11.75
CA THR A 14 -0.30 4.12 12.67
C THR A 14 -0.77 5.52 13.07
N VAL A 15 0.05 6.56 12.88
CA VAL A 15 -0.24 7.94 13.34
C VAL A 15 -1.35 8.64 12.55
N THR A 16 -1.72 8.17 11.36
CA THR A 16 -2.92 8.65 10.67
C THR A 16 -4.23 8.31 11.40
N TYR A 17 -4.20 7.43 12.41
CA TYR A 17 -5.37 7.08 13.23
C TYR A 17 -5.55 7.96 14.48
N LYS A 18 -4.74 9.01 14.64
CA LYS A 18 -4.73 9.81 15.86
C LYS A 18 -5.08 11.26 15.56
N GLU A 19 -6.37 11.49 15.30
CA GLU A 19 -7.19 12.61 15.81
C GLU A 19 -8.56 12.60 15.10
N CYS A 20 -9.46 11.74 15.56
CA CYS A 20 -10.89 11.95 15.40
C CYS A 20 -11.47 11.96 16.82
N ASP A 21 -11.94 13.12 17.27
CA ASP A 21 -12.71 13.32 18.51
C ASP A 21 -14.14 12.73 18.39
N ASP A 22 -14.26 11.60 17.71
CA ASP A 22 -15.52 10.87 17.58
C ASP A 22 -15.71 9.95 18.79
N ILE A 23 -16.96 9.80 19.23
CA ILE A 23 -17.36 8.98 20.39
C ILE A 23 -16.95 7.49 20.20
N GLU A 24 -16.73 7.07 18.97
CA GLU A 24 -16.25 5.74 18.59
C GLU A 24 -15.00 5.88 17.72
N SER A 25 -13.93 5.18 18.10
CA SER A 25 -12.66 5.24 17.37
C SER A 25 -12.77 4.60 15.99
N ASP A 26 -12.01 5.08 15.00
CA ASP A 26 -11.94 4.45 13.66
C ASP A 26 -11.54 2.97 13.73
N LEU A 27 -10.80 2.59 14.78
CA LEU A 27 -10.46 1.21 15.08
C LEU A 27 -11.70 0.37 15.43
N GLU A 28 -12.57 0.86 16.31
CA GLU A 28 -13.82 0.20 16.67
C GLU A 28 -14.76 0.08 15.46
N ARG A 29 -14.88 1.14 14.67
CA ARG A 29 -15.66 1.13 13.43
C ARG A 29 -15.14 0.08 12.44
N SER A 30 -13.83 0.02 12.24
CA SER A 30 -13.17 -0.95 11.35
C SER A 30 -13.33 -2.38 11.86
N ALA A 31 -13.15 -2.60 13.17
CA ALA A 31 -13.33 -3.91 13.80
C ALA A 31 -14.78 -4.40 13.68
N THR A 32 -15.76 -3.52 13.92
CA THR A 32 -17.18 -3.83 13.76
C THR A 32 -17.51 -4.20 12.32
N ALA A 33 -17.00 -3.47 11.33
CA ALA A 33 -17.18 -3.81 9.92
C ALA A 33 -16.56 -5.18 9.57
N LEU A 34 -15.33 -5.43 10.06
CA LEU A 34 -14.63 -6.69 9.85
C LEU A 34 -15.35 -7.88 10.50
N LEU A 35 -15.91 -7.71 11.70
CA LEU A 35 -16.66 -8.77 12.40
C LEU A 35 -18.00 -9.08 11.73
N ASN A 36 -18.69 -8.08 11.19
CA ASN A 36 -20.04 -8.23 10.66
C ASN A 36 -20.11 -8.43 9.13
N CYS A 37 -18.99 -8.30 8.40
CA CYS A 37 -18.98 -8.58 6.96
C CYS A 37 -19.19 -10.07 6.65
N LYS A 38 -19.73 -10.37 5.46
CA LYS A 38 -19.92 -11.75 4.97
C LYS A 38 -18.73 -12.28 4.17
N ILE A 39 -17.97 -11.39 3.55
CA ILE A 39 -16.84 -11.68 2.67
C ILE A 39 -15.76 -10.62 2.97
N LEU A 40 -14.50 -11.03 2.97
CA LEU A 40 -13.37 -10.11 2.93
C LEU A 40 -12.81 -10.05 1.51
N THR A 41 -12.72 -8.85 0.96
CA THR A 41 -12.00 -8.59 -0.29
C THR A 41 -10.66 -7.94 0.04
N LEU A 42 -9.59 -8.39 -0.62
CA LEU A 42 -8.23 -7.89 -0.36
C LEU A 42 -7.56 -7.52 -1.68
N ARG A 43 -6.82 -6.40 -1.69
CA ARG A 43 -5.96 -5.99 -2.81
C ARG A 43 -4.65 -6.79 -2.79
N THR A 44 -4.75 -8.06 -3.13
CA THR A 44 -3.64 -9.02 -3.20
C THR A 44 -3.98 -10.12 -4.20
N CYS A 45 -3.07 -11.07 -4.43
CA CYS A 45 -3.31 -12.26 -5.23
C CYS A 45 -2.62 -13.49 -4.62
N TYR A 46 -3.10 -14.68 -4.99
CA TYR A 46 -2.58 -15.94 -4.44
C TYR A 46 -1.14 -16.23 -4.84
N GLU A 47 -0.69 -15.72 -5.99
CA GLU A 47 0.68 -15.87 -6.48
C GLU A 47 1.69 -15.08 -5.64
N PHE A 48 1.23 -14.04 -4.94
CA PHE A 48 2.08 -13.15 -4.16
C PHE A 48 2.04 -13.46 -2.66
N GLU A 49 0.85 -13.72 -2.09
CA GLU A 49 0.69 -13.92 -0.63
C GLU A 49 -0.20 -15.14 -0.27
N PRO A 50 0.17 -16.36 -0.71
CA PRO A 50 -0.70 -17.54 -0.52
C PRO A 50 -0.87 -17.91 0.96
N GLU A 51 0.19 -17.86 1.77
CA GLU A 51 0.13 -18.22 3.19
C GLU A 51 -0.68 -17.21 3.99
N ALA A 52 -0.54 -15.91 3.71
CA ALA A 52 -1.30 -14.87 4.41
C ALA A 52 -2.81 -15.03 4.13
N LEU A 53 -3.19 -15.28 2.87
CA LEU A 53 -4.58 -15.54 2.49
C LEU A 53 -5.15 -16.77 3.19
N ARG A 54 -4.35 -17.86 3.31
CA ARG A 54 -4.74 -19.06 4.06
C ARG A 54 -4.98 -18.73 5.53
N VAL A 55 -4.02 -18.09 6.19
CA VAL A 55 -4.12 -17.73 7.61
C VAL A 55 -5.31 -16.80 7.88
N LEU A 56 -5.55 -15.80 7.02
CA LEU A 56 -6.69 -14.91 7.14
C LEU A 56 -8.02 -15.67 7.01
N SER A 57 -8.10 -16.65 6.11
CA SER A 57 -9.29 -17.50 5.99
C SER A 57 -9.54 -18.35 7.24
N GLU A 58 -8.49 -18.85 7.89
CA GLU A 58 -8.56 -19.63 9.14
C GLU A 58 -8.98 -18.76 10.33
N ILE A 59 -8.41 -17.55 10.45
CA ILE A 59 -8.71 -16.62 11.55
C ILE A 59 -10.13 -16.08 11.44
N HIS A 60 -10.51 -15.58 10.27
CA HIS A 60 -11.80 -14.90 10.11
C HIS A 60 -12.96 -15.86 9.86
N GLN A 61 -12.67 -17.11 9.44
CA GLN A 61 -13.69 -18.11 9.09
C GLN A 61 -14.70 -17.58 8.07
N LYS A 62 -14.22 -16.76 7.13
CA LYS A 62 -15.00 -16.09 6.09
C LYS A 62 -14.37 -16.33 4.71
N PRO A 63 -15.16 -16.33 3.62
CA PRO A 63 -14.62 -16.30 2.27
C PRO A 63 -13.69 -15.09 2.08
N ILE A 64 -12.46 -15.37 1.63
CA ILE A 64 -11.49 -14.35 1.23
C ILE A 64 -11.47 -14.29 -0.30
N VAL A 65 -11.65 -13.10 -0.85
CA VAL A 65 -11.65 -12.86 -2.31
C VAL A 65 -10.52 -11.88 -2.65
N PRO A 66 -9.37 -12.37 -3.15
CA PRO A 66 -8.34 -11.50 -3.67
C PRO A 66 -8.80 -10.81 -4.96
N LEU A 67 -8.65 -9.50 -5.03
CA LEU A 67 -9.04 -8.67 -6.19
C LEU A 67 -7.88 -8.42 -7.17
N GLY A 68 -6.72 -9.03 -6.92
CA GLY A 68 -5.47 -8.72 -7.61
C GLY A 68 -4.79 -7.48 -7.02
N LEU A 69 -3.67 -7.08 -7.63
CA LEU A 69 -2.86 -5.95 -7.16
C LEU A 69 -3.48 -4.57 -7.44
N LEU A 70 -4.60 -4.52 -8.19
CA LEU A 70 -5.32 -3.30 -8.57
C LEU A 70 -4.36 -2.12 -8.88
N PRO A 71 -3.44 -2.25 -9.86
CA PRO A 71 -2.57 -1.14 -10.23
C PRO A 71 -3.41 0.02 -10.79
N PRO A 72 -2.95 1.28 -10.64
CA PRO A 72 -3.63 2.42 -11.25
C PRO A 72 -3.75 2.24 -12.77
N SER A 73 -4.83 2.75 -13.36
CA SER A 73 -5.05 2.68 -14.81
C SER A 73 -3.95 3.41 -15.57
N LEU A 74 -3.36 2.79 -16.58
CA LEU A 74 -2.32 3.44 -17.41
C LEU A 74 -2.86 4.66 -18.18
N SER A 75 -4.16 4.73 -18.43
CA SER A 75 -4.82 5.86 -19.11
C SER A 75 -4.85 7.16 -18.30
N SER A 76 -4.57 7.13 -17.00
CA SER A 76 -4.40 8.36 -16.21
C SER A 76 -2.98 8.93 -16.29
N ILE A 77 -2.05 8.24 -16.98
CA ILE A 77 -0.68 8.71 -17.24
C ILE A 77 -0.59 9.41 -18.61
N GLU A 78 -1.62 9.29 -19.46
CA GLU A 78 -1.81 10.20 -20.60
C GLU A 78 -2.33 11.56 -20.08
N ASP A 79 -1.59 12.15 -19.15
CA ASP A 79 -1.78 13.54 -18.79
C ASP A 79 -1.24 14.37 -19.95
N LYS A 80 -2.20 14.94 -20.66
CA LYS A 80 -2.01 15.77 -21.85
C LYS A 80 -1.11 16.96 -21.51
N GLY A 81 0.18 16.85 -21.82
CA GLY A 81 1.07 18.00 -21.92
C GLY A 81 1.79 18.43 -20.64
N ASP A 82 2.07 17.52 -19.69
CA ASP A 82 3.05 17.82 -18.65
C ASP A 82 4.47 17.76 -19.25
N GLU A 83 5.03 18.93 -19.58
CA GLU A 83 6.39 19.08 -20.12
C GLU A 83 7.45 18.42 -19.22
N ASN A 84 7.21 18.31 -17.91
CA ASN A 84 8.14 17.65 -16.99
C ASN A 84 8.18 16.13 -17.18
N TRP A 85 7.04 15.50 -17.50
CA TRP A 85 7.00 14.06 -17.75
C TRP A 85 7.77 13.70 -19.02
N GLU A 86 7.56 14.45 -20.10
CA GLU A 86 8.27 14.23 -21.37
C GLU A 86 9.79 14.40 -21.22
N ALA A 87 10.23 15.41 -20.47
CA ALA A 87 11.65 15.62 -20.17
C ALA A 87 12.23 14.48 -19.33
N LEU A 88 11.52 14.04 -18.28
CA LEU A 88 11.93 12.92 -17.42
C LEU A 88 12.02 11.62 -18.22
N LYS A 89 11.00 11.33 -19.04
CA LYS A 89 10.95 10.14 -19.90
C LYS A 89 12.13 10.13 -20.86
N LYS A 90 12.40 11.24 -21.57
CA LYS A 90 13.56 11.35 -22.47
C LYS A 90 14.89 11.17 -21.74
N TRP A 91 15.02 11.71 -20.53
CA TRP A 91 16.22 11.50 -19.71
C TRP A 91 16.38 10.02 -19.31
N LEU A 92 15.30 9.35 -18.91
CA LEU A 92 15.33 7.95 -18.51
C LEU A 92 15.64 7.03 -19.71
N ASP A 93 15.03 7.30 -20.87
CA ASP A 93 15.25 6.58 -22.14
C ASP A 93 16.72 6.69 -22.61
N SER A 94 17.48 7.69 -22.13
CA SER A 94 18.90 7.87 -22.45
C SER A 94 19.87 7.05 -21.58
N LYS A 95 19.37 6.41 -20.51
CA LYS A 95 20.21 5.65 -19.57
C LYS A 95 20.36 4.20 -19.99
N GLN A 96 21.42 3.55 -19.52
CA GLN A 96 21.60 2.12 -19.74
C GLN A 96 20.52 1.34 -18.98
N GLU A 97 20.10 0.20 -19.53
CA GLU A 97 19.17 -0.69 -18.84
C GLU A 97 19.67 -1.04 -17.42
N LYS A 98 18.77 -0.99 -16.43
CA LYS A 98 19.07 -1.29 -15.02
C LYS A 98 20.14 -0.39 -14.38
N SER A 99 20.39 0.81 -14.92
CA SER A 99 21.41 1.74 -14.39
C SER A 99 20.86 2.89 -13.53
N VAL A 100 19.55 2.96 -13.31
CA VAL A 100 18.89 4.04 -12.57
C VAL A 100 18.14 3.46 -11.38
N PHE A 101 18.31 4.08 -10.21
CA PHE A 101 17.52 3.78 -9.03
C PHE A 101 16.30 4.71 -8.99
N TYR A 102 15.11 4.11 -8.86
CA TYR A 102 13.89 4.85 -8.54
C TYR A 102 13.69 4.86 -7.03
N VAL A 103 13.55 6.05 -6.45
CA VAL A 103 13.31 6.25 -5.02
C VAL A 103 12.07 7.11 -4.86
N ALA A 104 11.03 6.55 -4.23
CA ALA A 104 9.82 7.26 -3.85
C ALA A 104 9.34 6.71 -2.51
N LEU A 105 8.96 7.61 -1.59
CA LEU A 105 8.54 7.27 -0.23
C LEU A 105 7.01 7.28 -0.06
N GLY A 106 6.27 7.35 -1.16
CA GLY A 106 4.83 7.58 -1.16
C GLY A 106 4.49 9.06 -0.92
N SER A 107 3.20 9.38 -1.03
CA SER A 107 2.68 10.75 -0.88
C SER A 107 2.51 11.20 0.57
N GLU A 108 2.55 10.27 1.53
CA GLU A 108 2.28 10.54 2.95
C GLU A 108 3.55 10.92 3.74
N VAL A 109 4.73 10.53 3.24
CA VAL A 109 5.99 10.80 3.94
C VAL A 109 6.51 12.19 3.57
N SER A 110 6.64 13.05 4.58
CA SER A 110 7.37 14.32 4.47
C SER A 110 8.72 14.21 5.16
N LEU A 111 9.81 14.35 4.41
CA LEU A 111 11.17 14.30 4.96
C LEU A 111 11.55 15.65 5.59
N SER A 112 12.22 15.60 6.76
CA SER A 112 12.93 16.76 7.29
C SER A 112 14.24 17.00 6.52
N GLN A 113 14.76 18.22 6.53
CA GLN A 113 16.04 18.52 5.87
C GLN A 113 17.19 17.66 6.41
N GLU A 114 17.21 17.41 7.71
CA GLU A 114 18.22 16.55 8.36
C GLU A 114 18.21 15.12 7.82
N SER A 115 17.06 14.63 7.35
CA SER A 115 16.90 13.28 6.78
C SER A 115 17.22 13.21 5.28
N MET A 116 17.55 14.34 4.64
CA MET A 116 17.86 14.43 3.20
C MET A 116 19.37 14.46 2.91
N HIS A 117 20.22 14.25 3.91
CA HIS A 117 21.68 14.32 3.82
C HIS A 117 22.35 12.95 3.80
#